data_AF-A0A6I9QT96-F1
#
_entry.id   AF-A0A6I9QT96-F1
#
_cell.length_a   1.000
_cell.length_b   1.000
_cell.length_c   1.000
_cell.angle_alpha   90.00
_cell.angle_beta   90.00
_cell.angle_gamma   90.00
#
_symmetry.space_group_name_H-M   'P 1'
#
loop_
_entity.id
_entity.type
_entity.pdbx_description
1 polymer ?
#
loop_
_entity_poly.entity_id
_entity_poly.type
_entity_poly.pdbx_seq_one_letter_code
_entity_poly.pdbx_strand_id
1 'polypeptide(L)'
;MRTKNASFISDIEDNVLQVMDSWKTKKTLVFCEETRKFTFRVIVKQILSLRPEDPETPEILNNFTAFMRGLVSVPINLPGTPYAKAIQAKWRIREIVRNIWHRRESGEQQVKGRMDFLDVLIDGNRIPEEEVLSLVLDLLLGGYETTAMLIAIIVRFLSVNPKMLGDLKEEHLMVRRSKGENEPMEWDDYNKMEFTRCLINEALRLGNVVKFVHRKAVKPIQFKGEI
;
A
#
# COMPACT_ATOMS: atom_id res chain seq x y z
N MET A 1 -3.24 28.70 4.67
CA MET A 1 -3.03 27.46 3.88
C MET A 1 -2.44 26.40 4.80
N ARG A 2 -3.27 25.85 5.71
CA ARG A 2 -2.92 24.78 6.66
C ARG A 2 -3.85 23.59 6.33
N THR A 3 -3.31 22.38 6.53
CA THR A 3 -4.00 21.06 6.57
C THR A 3 -4.60 20.49 5.28
N LYS A 4 -3.76 19.97 4.38
CA LYS A 4 -4.10 18.77 3.55
C LYS A 4 -3.39 17.48 4.00
N ASN A 5 -2.41 17.56 4.92
CA ASN A 5 -1.57 16.42 5.32
C ASN A 5 -2.03 15.71 6.61
N ALA A 6 -2.79 16.39 7.48
CA ALA A 6 -3.23 15.83 8.76
C ALA A 6 -4.03 14.53 8.60
N SER A 7 -4.75 14.38 7.49
CA SER A 7 -5.67 13.28 7.27
C SER A 7 -5.03 12.01 6.69
N PHE A 8 -3.86 12.08 6.04
CA PHE A 8 -3.16 10.86 5.59
C PHE A 8 -2.48 10.14 6.75
N ILE A 9 -1.84 10.90 7.65
CA ILE A 9 -1.22 10.33 8.85
C ILE A 9 -2.28 9.72 9.76
N SER A 10 -3.39 10.43 10.01
CA SER A 10 -4.48 9.88 10.83
C SER A 10 -5.09 8.63 10.20
N ASP A 11 -5.27 8.60 8.87
CA ASP A 11 -5.76 7.41 8.18
C ASP A 11 -4.83 6.21 8.35
N ILE A 12 -3.50 6.42 8.30
CA ILE A 12 -2.52 5.37 8.56
C ILE A 12 -2.60 4.91 10.01
N GLU A 13 -2.60 5.84 10.96
CA GLU A 13 -2.65 5.54 12.39
C GLU A 13 -3.91 4.75 12.75
N ASP A 14 -5.09 5.19 12.30
CA ASP A 14 -6.37 4.49 12.50
C ASP A 14 -6.31 3.06 11.96
N ASN A 15 -5.76 2.87 10.76
CA ASN A 15 -5.63 1.53 10.17
C ASN A 15 -4.66 0.64 10.95
N VAL A 16 -3.52 1.19 11.40
CA VAL A 16 -2.56 0.45 12.24
C VAL A 16 -3.22 0.05 13.55
N LEU A 17 -3.87 0.98 14.25
CA LEU A 17 -4.51 0.74 15.54
C LEU A 17 -5.60 -0.32 15.43
N GLN A 18 -6.47 -0.25 14.41
CA GLN A 18 -7.51 -1.25 14.18
C GLN A 18 -6.94 -2.65 13.88
N VAL A 19 -5.84 -2.73 13.11
CA VAL A 19 -5.19 -4.00 12.83
C VAL A 19 -4.55 -4.56 14.12
N MET A 20 -3.83 -3.73 14.86
CA MET A 20 -3.19 -4.12 16.12
C MET A 20 -4.20 -4.51 17.22
N ASP A 21 -5.35 -3.86 17.27
CA ASP A 21 -6.43 -4.22 18.20
C ASP A 21 -6.93 -5.65 17.95
N SER A 22 -6.97 -6.07 16.69
CA SER A 22 -7.33 -7.45 16.33
C SER A 22 -6.31 -8.50 16.75
N TRP A 23 -5.11 -8.09 17.20
CA TRP A 23 -4.07 -8.99 17.69
C TRP A 23 -4.19 -9.30 19.18
N LYS A 24 -4.92 -8.48 19.96
CA LYS A 24 -5.04 -8.61 21.42
C LYS A 24 -5.54 -9.99 21.88
N THR A 25 -6.36 -10.66 21.05
CA THR A 25 -6.92 -11.99 21.34
C THR A 25 -6.10 -13.14 20.75
N LYS A 26 -5.04 -12.86 19.99
CA LYS A 26 -4.26 -13.86 19.25
C LYS A 26 -2.99 -14.24 20.02
N LYS A 27 -2.75 -15.54 20.19
CA LYS A 27 -1.48 -16.07 20.75
C LYS A 27 -0.33 -16.11 19.73
N THR A 28 -0.67 -16.34 18.47
CA THR A 28 0.29 -16.47 17.36
C THR A 28 -0.23 -15.67 16.18
N LEU A 29 0.68 -14.98 15.48
CA LEU A 29 0.38 -14.14 14.33
C LEU A 29 1.23 -14.58 13.14
N VAL A 30 0.61 -14.71 11.97
CA VAL A 30 1.34 -14.75 10.70
C VAL A 30 1.57 -13.30 10.27
N PHE A 31 2.68 -12.70 10.73
CA PHE A 31 2.91 -11.26 10.62
C PHE A 31 2.91 -10.75 9.15
N CYS A 32 3.36 -11.56 8.20
CA CYS A 32 3.30 -11.21 6.78
C CYS A 32 1.87 -11.10 6.22
N GLU A 33 0.90 -11.79 6.82
CA GLU A 33 -0.52 -11.64 6.45
C GLU A 33 -1.12 -10.39 7.07
N GLU A 34 -0.75 -10.08 8.32
CA GLU A 34 -1.22 -8.87 9.02
C GLU A 34 -0.69 -7.59 8.35
N THR A 35 0.57 -7.59 7.90
CA THR A 35 1.16 -6.46 7.15
C THR A 35 0.50 -6.26 5.79
N ARG A 36 0.21 -7.35 5.04
CA ARG A 36 -0.56 -7.27 3.79
C ARG A 36 -1.98 -6.75 4.01
N LYS A 37 -2.66 -7.21 5.06
CA LYS A 37 -3.98 -6.74 5.44
C LYS A 37 -3.95 -5.24 5.74
N PHE A 38 -2.96 -4.78 6.50
CA PHE A 38 -2.76 -3.36 6.79
C PHE A 38 -2.54 -2.52 5.53
N THR A 39 -1.57 -2.89 4.69
CA THR A 39 -1.25 -2.10 3.49
C THR A 39 -2.37 -2.13 2.46
N PHE A 40 -3.08 -3.26 2.33
CA PHE A 40 -4.27 -3.35 1.49
C PHE A 40 -5.34 -2.35 1.93
N ARG A 41 -5.66 -2.32 3.23
CA ARG A 41 -6.67 -1.38 3.78
C ARG A 41 -6.28 0.07 3.54
N VAL A 42 -5.01 0.42 3.73
CA VAL A 42 -4.51 1.77 3.46
C VAL A 42 -4.68 2.10 1.98
N ILE A 43 -4.19 1.26 1.06
CA ILE A 43 -4.18 1.61 -0.36
C ILE A 43 -5.60 1.67 -0.97
N VAL A 44 -6.51 0.79 -0.58
CA VAL A 44 -7.90 0.84 -1.08
C VAL A 44 -8.68 2.03 -0.50
N LYS A 45 -8.42 2.41 0.76
CA LYS A 45 -9.01 3.62 1.35
C LYS A 45 -8.49 4.88 0.66
N GLN A 46 -7.18 4.98 0.44
CA GLN A 46 -6.57 6.18 -0.15
C GLN A 46 -6.90 6.36 -1.64
N ILE A 47 -7.12 5.27 -2.38
CA ILE A 47 -7.44 5.35 -3.81
C ILE A 47 -8.95 5.40 -4.07
N LEU A 48 -9.75 4.64 -3.32
CA LEU A 48 -11.16 4.39 -3.64
C LEU A 48 -12.12 4.70 -2.47
N SER A 49 -11.63 5.24 -1.36
CA SER A 49 -12.42 5.47 -0.12
C SER A 49 -13.15 4.23 0.40
N LEU A 50 -12.69 3.04 0.00
CA LEU A 50 -13.31 1.78 0.41
C LEU A 50 -12.87 1.42 1.83
N ARG A 51 -13.86 1.01 2.63
CA ARG A 51 -13.70 0.52 4.01
C ARG A 51 -13.72 -1.01 4.02
N PRO A 52 -13.21 -1.65 5.09
CA PRO A 52 -13.23 -3.10 5.22
C PRO A 52 -14.61 -3.75 5.08
N GLU A 53 -15.67 -3.03 5.41
CA GLU A 53 -17.06 -3.49 5.40
C GLU A 53 -17.72 -3.37 4.03
N ASP A 54 -17.15 -2.58 3.12
CA ASP A 54 -17.72 -2.38 1.79
C ASP A 54 -17.52 -3.67 0.95
N PRO A 55 -18.53 -4.14 0.20
CA PRO A 55 -18.51 -5.44 -0.48
C PRO A 55 -17.43 -5.54 -1.57
N GLU A 56 -17.05 -4.41 -2.18
CA GLU A 56 -15.98 -4.33 -3.18
C GLU A 56 -14.60 -4.64 -2.56
N THR A 57 -14.37 -4.34 -1.28
CA THR A 57 -13.06 -4.50 -0.62
C THR A 57 -12.55 -5.94 -0.63
N PRO A 58 -13.29 -6.96 -0.13
CA PRO A 58 -12.85 -8.35 -0.20
C PRO A 58 -12.78 -8.88 -1.64
N GLU A 59 -13.62 -8.38 -2.55
CA GLU A 59 -13.59 -8.79 -3.96
C GLU A 59 -12.31 -8.30 -4.66
N ILE A 60 -11.93 -7.04 -4.43
CA ILE A 60 -10.66 -6.48 -4.92
C ILE A 60 -9.50 -7.29 -4.35
N LEU A 61 -9.47 -7.59 -3.05
CA LEU A 61 -8.38 -8.36 -2.42
C LEU A 61 -8.19 -9.75 -3.06
N ASN A 62 -9.30 -10.47 -3.27
CA ASN A 62 -9.30 -11.81 -3.85
C ASN A 62 -8.78 -11.79 -5.29
N ASN A 63 -9.28 -10.87 -6.12
CA ASN A 63 -8.80 -10.71 -7.49
C ASN A 63 -7.33 -10.24 -7.50
N PHE A 64 -6.94 -9.35 -6.59
CA PHE A 64 -5.57 -8.85 -6.51
C PHE A 64 -4.57 -9.97 -6.18
N THR A 65 -4.95 -10.86 -5.26
CA THR A 65 -4.15 -12.06 -4.93
C THR A 65 -3.99 -12.98 -6.13
N ALA A 66 -5.04 -13.20 -6.92
CA ALA A 66 -4.96 -13.99 -8.15
C ALA A 66 -4.10 -13.30 -9.22
N PHE A 67 -4.21 -11.98 -9.36
CA PHE A 67 -3.40 -11.16 -10.26
C PHE A 67 -1.91 -11.28 -9.93
N MET A 68 -1.53 -11.11 -8.66
CA MET A 68 -0.14 -11.22 -8.20
C MET A 68 0.46 -12.60 -8.47
N ARG A 69 -0.32 -13.68 -8.28
CA ARG A 69 0.14 -15.04 -8.58
C ARG A 69 0.44 -15.24 -10.06
N GLY A 70 -0.34 -14.63 -10.96
CA GLY A 70 -0.07 -14.72 -12.39
C GLY A 70 1.04 -13.80 -12.88
N LEU A 71 1.26 -12.65 -12.21
CA LEU A 71 2.33 -11.70 -12.55
C LEU A 71 3.73 -12.34 -12.48
N VAL A 72 3.94 -13.25 -11.53
CA VAL A 72 5.20 -13.99 -11.34
C VAL A 72 5.21 -15.37 -12.00
N SER A 73 4.19 -15.70 -12.78
CA SER A 73 4.03 -17.01 -13.44
C SER A 73 4.53 -17.01 -14.89
N VAL A 74 4.65 -18.20 -15.48
CA VAL A 74 4.95 -18.33 -16.92
C VAL A 74 3.79 -17.73 -17.73
N PRO A 75 4.04 -16.84 -18.71
CA PRO A 75 3.00 -16.08 -19.41
C PRO A 75 2.27 -16.91 -20.48
N ILE A 76 1.63 -18.00 -20.07
CA ILE A 76 0.87 -18.91 -20.93
C ILE A 76 -0.62 -18.68 -20.69
N ASN A 77 -1.33 -18.12 -21.68
CA ASN A 77 -2.76 -17.85 -21.59
C ASN A 77 -3.61 -19.09 -21.95
N LEU A 78 -3.51 -20.14 -21.14
CA LEU A 78 -4.36 -21.33 -21.27
C LEU A 78 -5.32 -21.44 -20.07
N PRO A 79 -6.55 -21.95 -20.28
CA PRO A 79 -7.52 -22.13 -19.19
C PRO A 79 -6.92 -22.88 -17.99
N GLY A 80 -7.17 -22.37 -16.78
CA GLY A 80 -6.68 -22.96 -15.53
C GLY A 80 -5.30 -22.50 -15.07
N THR A 81 -4.47 -21.95 -15.98
CA THR A 81 -3.13 -21.42 -15.63
C THR A 81 -3.21 -20.21 -14.71
N PRO A 82 -2.17 -19.95 -13.88
CA PRO A 82 -2.10 -18.72 -13.08
C PRO A 82 -2.15 -17.43 -13.92
N TYR A 83 -1.52 -17.43 -15.10
CA TYR A 83 -1.51 -16.28 -16.00
C TYR A 83 -2.91 -15.96 -16.56
N ALA A 84 -3.65 -16.98 -17.05
CA ALA A 84 -5.03 -16.78 -17.51
C ALA A 84 -5.95 -16.29 -16.38
N LYS A 85 -5.79 -16.83 -15.16
CA LYS A 85 -6.53 -16.36 -13.97
C LYS A 85 -6.19 -14.91 -13.61
N ALA A 86 -4.93 -14.50 -13.73
CA ALA A 86 -4.52 -13.13 -13.48
C ALA A 86 -5.09 -12.14 -14.50
N ILE A 87 -5.18 -12.53 -15.78
CA ILE A 87 -5.86 -11.72 -16.79
C ILE A 87 -7.32 -11.51 -16.40
N GLN A 88 -8.05 -12.58 -16.04
CA GLN A 88 -9.44 -12.49 -15.60
C GLN A 88 -9.59 -11.61 -14.35
N ALA A 89 -8.70 -11.77 -13.37
CA ALA A 89 -8.70 -10.99 -12.15
C ALA A 89 -8.46 -9.50 -12.41
N LYS A 90 -7.53 -9.17 -13.32
CA LYS A 90 -7.30 -7.79 -13.78
C LYS A 90 -8.57 -7.18 -14.36
N TRP A 91 -9.30 -7.91 -15.22
CA TRP A 91 -10.56 -7.43 -15.79
C TRP A 91 -11.63 -7.19 -14.72
N ARG A 92 -11.76 -8.09 -13.75
CA ARG A 92 -12.72 -7.93 -12.64
C ARG A 92 -12.41 -6.70 -11.78
N ILE A 93 -11.14 -6.47 -11.43
CA ILE A 93 -10.74 -5.26 -10.69
C ILE A 93 -11.09 -4.01 -11.49
N ARG A 94 -10.78 -3.98 -12.80
CA ARG A 94 -11.12 -2.84 -13.67
C ARG A 94 -12.61 -2.57 -13.67
N GLU A 95 -13.44 -3.61 -13.73
CA GLU A 95 -14.89 -3.44 -13.72
C GLU A 95 -15.43 -2.89 -12.40
N ILE A 96 -14.90 -3.37 -11.27
CA ILE A 96 -15.25 -2.83 -9.95
C ILE A 96 -14.90 -1.33 -9.88
N VAL A 97 -13.70 -0.95 -10.31
CA VAL A 97 -13.25 0.45 -10.30
C VAL A 97 -14.08 1.30 -11.26
N ARG A 98 -14.40 0.79 -12.46
CA ARG A 98 -15.28 1.45 -13.44
C ARG A 98 -16.67 1.72 -12.87
N ASN A 99 -17.24 0.75 -12.16
CA ASN A 99 -18.54 0.93 -11.51
C ASN A 99 -18.48 1.99 -10.40
N ILE A 100 -17.40 2.02 -9.61
CA ILE A 100 -17.18 3.08 -8.61
C ILE A 100 -17.06 4.45 -9.30
N TRP A 101 -16.30 4.53 -10.40
CA TRP A 101 -16.15 5.75 -11.20
C TRP A 101 -17.51 6.29 -11.68
N HIS A 102 -18.30 5.47 -12.37
CA HIS A 102 -19.58 5.92 -12.93
C HIS A 102 -20.57 6.37 -11.87
N ARG A 103 -20.61 5.70 -10.70
CA ARG A 103 -21.47 6.12 -9.57
C ARG A 103 -21.09 7.49 -9.01
N ARG A 104 -19.80 7.85 -9.06
CA ARG A 104 -19.31 9.16 -8.61
C ARG A 104 -19.58 10.24 -9.64
N GLU A 105 -19.34 9.94 -10.92
CA GLU A 105 -19.57 10.86 -12.03
C GLU A 105 -21.07 11.20 -12.19
N SER A 106 -21.96 10.24 -12.00
CA SER A 106 -23.41 10.45 -12.04
C SER A 106 -23.97 11.20 -10.81
N GLY A 107 -23.16 11.38 -9.76
CA GLY A 107 -23.59 11.95 -8.49
C GLY A 107 -24.45 11.02 -7.63
N GLU A 108 -24.69 9.77 -8.06
CA GLU A 108 -25.41 8.74 -7.28
C GLU A 108 -24.70 8.42 -5.96
N GLN A 109 -23.37 8.48 -5.99
CA GLN A 109 -22.52 8.30 -4.83
C GLN A 109 -21.78 9.60 -4.54
N GLN A 110 -22.42 10.51 -3.81
CA GLN A 110 -21.68 11.58 -3.14
C GLN A 110 -20.79 10.94 -2.08
N VAL A 111 -19.48 10.99 -2.29
CA VAL A 111 -18.50 10.63 -1.25
C VAL A 111 -18.71 11.60 -0.09
N LYS A 112 -19.48 11.18 0.93
CA LYS A 112 -19.62 11.92 2.19
C LYS A 112 -18.27 11.85 2.90
N GLY A 113 -17.38 12.79 2.62
CA GLY A 113 -16.04 12.79 3.18
C GLY A 113 -15.01 13.56 2.37
N ARG A 114 -13.75 13.17 2.56
CA ARG A 114 -12.57 13.74 1.91
C ARG A 114 -12.39 13.13 0.52
N MET A 115 -11.95 13.94 -0.45
CA MET A 115 -11.54 13.45 -1.78
C MET A 115 -10.43 12.40 -1.66
N ASP A 116 -10.61 11.26 -2.32
CA ASP A 116 -9.56 10.27 -2.53
C ASP A 116 -8.83 10.48 -3.87
N PHE A 117 -7.90 9.58 -4.20
CA PHE A 117 -7.15 9.70 -5.45
C PHE A 117 -8.03 9.56 -6.70
N LEU A 118 -9.07 8.72 -6.67
CA LEU A 118 -9.99 8.58 -7.80
C LEU A 118 -10.76 9.88 -8.04
N ASP A 119 -11.22 10.56 -6.97
CA ASP A 119 -11.87 11.87 -7.08
C ASP A 119 -10.95 12.92 -7.72
N VAL A 120 -9.66 12.91 -7.35
CA VAL A 120 -8.65 13.79 -7.97
C VAL A 120 -8.47 13.51 -9.46
N LEU A 121 -8.57 12.23 -9.89
CA LEU A 121 -8.49 11.86 -11.30
C LEU A 121 -9.75 12.25 -12.07
N ILE A 122 -10.93 12.18 -11.44
CA ILE A 122 -12.22 12.61 -12.01
C ILE A 122 -12.25 14.13 -12.20
N ASP A 123 -11.94 14.89 -11.15
CA ASP A 123 -11.98 16.36 -11.15
C ASP A 123 -10.83 16.98 -11.96
N GLY A 124 -9.71 16.26 -12.04
CA GLY A 124 -8.42 16.81 -12.39
C GLY A 124 -8.18 17.05 -13.87
N ASN A 125 -8.72 16.23 -14.81
CA ASN A 125 -8.54 16.40 -16.26
C ASN A 125 -9.26 15.33 -17.11
N ARG A 126 -9.31 15.59 -18.44
CA ARG A 126 -9.69 14.71 -19.56
C ARG A 126 -8.82 13.44 -19.71
N ILE A 127 -8.51 12.75 -18.61
CA ILE A 127 -7.81 11.47 -18.67
C ILE A 127 -8.83 10.43 -19.16
N PRO A 128 -8.52 9.68 -20.23
CA PRO A 128 -9.40 8.61 -20.68
C PRO A 128 -9.67 7.62 -19.53
N GLU A 129 -10.92 7.18 -19.40
CA GLU A 129 -11.35 6.23 -18.37
C GLU A 129 -10.39 5.02 -18.28
N GLU A 130 -10.01 4.44 -19.42
CA GLU A 130 -9.10 3.29 -19.49
C GLU A 130 -7.70 3.56 -18.90
N GLU A 131 -7.21 4.81 -18.96
CA GLU A 131 -5.95 5.21 -18.34
C GLU A 131 -6.11 5.35 -16.83
N VAL A 132 -7.22 5.92 -16.35
CA VAL A 132 -7.54 5.98 -14.91
C VAL A 132 -7.63 4.57 -14.32
N LEU A 133 -8.38 3.67 -14.96
CA LEU A 133 -8.52 2.29 -14.50
C LEU A 133 -7.16 1.57 -14.42
N SER A 134 -6.28 1.85 -15.38
CA SER A 134 -4.92 1.29 -15.39
C SER A 134 -4.05 1.88 -14.28
N LEU A 135 -4.11 3.20 -14.06
CA LEU A 135 -3.38 3.88 -12.99
C LEU A 135 -3.82 3.42 -11.59
N VAL A 136 -5.12 3.26 -11.37
CA VAL A 136 -5.65 2.72 -10.11
C VAL A 136 -5.10 1.33 -9.84
N LEU A 137 -5.10 0.45 -10.85
CA LEU A 137 -4.56 -0.90 -10.71
C LEU A 137 -3.05 -0.88 -10.39
N ASP A 138 -2.28 -0.03 -11.07
CA ASP A 138 -0.84 0.11 -10.86
C ASP A 138 -0.53 0.63 -9.45
N LEU A 139 -1.34 1.55 -8.92
CA LEU A 139 -1.20 2.07 -7.56
C LEU A 139 -1.58 1.04 -6.48
N LEU A 140 -2.64 0.25 -6.71
CA LEU A 140 -2.98 -0.88 -5.84
C LEU A 140 -1.81 -1.89 -5.78
N LEU A 141 -1.16 -2.14 -6.92
CA LEU A 141 0.04 -2.98 -7.00
C LEU A 141 1.21 -2.40 -6.22
N GLY A 142 1.50 -1.12 -6.42
CA GLY A 142 2.57 -0.43 -5.73
C GLY A 142 2.39 -0.43 -4.21
N GLY A 143 1.18 -0.13 -3.73
CA GLY A 143 0.90 0.05 -2.31
C GLY A 143 0.67 -1.22 -1.50
N TYR A 144 0.34 -2.35 -2.14
CA TYR A 144 -0.02 -3.58 -1.42
C TYR A 144 1.19 -4.40 -0.94
N GLU A 145 1.98 -4.98 -1.85
CA GLU A 145 3.03 -5.94 -1.45
C GLU A 145 4.34 -5.26 -1.00
N THR A 146 4.74 -4.14 -1.61
CA THR A 146 6.08 -3.56 -1.38
C THR A 146 6.24 -3.08 0.06
N THR A 147 5.31 -2.27 0.54
CA THR A 147 5.28 -1.76 1.92
C THR A 147 5.07 -2.88 2.92
N ALA A 148 4.23 -3.88 2.61
CA ALA A 148 3.97 -5.01 3.52
C ALA A 148 5.25 -5.82 3.75
N MET A 149 5.97 -6.12 2.67
CA MET A 149 7.25 -6.82 2.73
C MET A 149 8.29 -6.02 3.52
N LEU A 150 8.38 -4.70 3.31
CA LEU A 150 9.31 -3.85 4.04
C LEU A 150 9.02 -3.86 5.56
N ILE A 151 7.76 -3.74 5.96
CA ILE A 151 7.37 -3.80 7.38
C ILE A 151 7.73 -5.17 7.97
N ALA A 152 7.46 -6.27 7.25
CA ALA A 152 7.83 -7.61 7.69
C ALA A 152 9.35 -7.77 7.88
N ILE A 153 10.16 -7.21 6.97
CA ILE A 153 11.62 -7.20 7.06
C ILE A 153 12.11 -6.37 8.26
N ILE A 154 11.51 -5.19 8.49
CA ILE A 154 11.86 -4.35 9.65
C ILE A 154 11.62 -5.13 10.95
N VAL A 155 10.45 -5.77 11.11
CA VAL A 155 10.16 -6.57 12.30
C VAL A 155 11.10 -7.77 12.42
N ARG A 156 11.47 -8.40 11.31
CA ARG A 156 12.49 -9.45 11.30
C ARG A 156 13.83 -8.93 11.83
N PHE A 157 14.29 -7.76 11.41
CA PHE A 157 15.55 -7.16 11.90
C PHE A 157 15.48 -6.83 13.40
N LEU A 158 14.37 -6.24 13.84
CA LEU A 158 14.14 -5.94 15.25
C LEU A 158 14.12 -7.20 16.13
N SER A 159 13.53 -8.30 15.64
CA SER A 159 13.44 -9.57 16.39
C SER A 159 14.79 -10.22 16.69
N VAL A 160 15.83 -9.92 15.91
CA VAL A 160 17.19 -10.48 16.10
C VAL A 160 18.18 -9.46 16.66
N ASN A 161 17.76 -8.22 16.86
CA ASN A 161 18.61 -7.15 17.38
C ASN A 161 17.92 -6.41 18.54
N PRO A 162 18.04 -6.91 19.77
CA PRO A 162 17.41 -6.31 20.95
C PRO A 162 17.85 -4.87 21.21
N LYS A 163 19.10 -4.52 20.87
CA LYS A 163 19.60 -3.15 21.00
C LYS A 163 18.83 -2.20 20.08
N MET A 164 18.70 -2.56 18.80
CA MET A 164 17.94 -1.79 17.82
C MET A 164 16.47 -1.62 18.24
N LEU A 165 15.85 -2.66 18.82
CA LEU A 165 14.51 -2.56 19.37
C LEU A 165 14.45 -1.62 20.59
N GLY A 166 15.48 -1.62 21.44
CA GLY A 166 15.61 -0.69 22.57
C GLY A 166 15.70 0.76 22.10
N ASP A 167 16.58 1.05 21.15
CA ASP A 167 16.78 2.38 20.57
C ASP A 167 15.48 2.90 19.90
N LEU A 168 14.78 2.03 19.15
CA LEU A 168 13.48 2.36 18.55
C LEU A 168 12.41 2.68 19.58
N LYS A 169 12.35 1.90 20.68
CA LYS A 169 11.41 2.15 21.77
C LYS A 169 11.68 3.47 22.47
N GLU A 170 12.94 3.80 22.74
CA GLU A 170 13.30 5.06 23.38
C GLU A 170 12.88 6.26 22.52
N GLU A 171 13.17 6.22 21.21
CA GLU A 171 12.73 7.25 20.27
C GLU A 171 11.21 7.46 20.32
N HIS A 172 10.41 6.40 20.16
CA HIS A 172 8.95 6.53 20.15
C HIS A 172 8.37 6.90 21.52
N LEU A 173 9.00 6.50 22.63
CA LEU A 173 8.60 6.93 23.98
C LEU A 173 8.81 8.44 24.16
N MET A 174 9.92 8.98 23.67
CA MET A 174 10.20 10.42 23.72
C MET A 174 9.18 11.21 22.90
N VAL A 175 8.84 10.73 21.69
CA VAL A 175 7.77 11.34 20.88
C VAL A 175 6.43 11.27 21.62
N ARG A 176 6.04 10.11 22.15
CA ARG A 176 4.75 9.94 22.85
C ARG A 176 4.63 10.78 24.12
N ARG A 177 5.72 10.94 24.89
CA ARG A 177 5.76 11.77 26.11
C ARG A 177 5.55 13.25 25.83
N SER A 178 5.84 13.71 24.61
CA SER A 178 5.61 15.10 24.22
C SER A 178 4.14 15.43 23.91
N LYS A 179 3.23 14.44 24.02
CA LYS A 179 1.83 14.54 23.62
C LYS A 179 0.87 14.22 24.77
N GLY A 180 -0.34 14.74 24.69
CA GLY A 180 -1.44 14.45 25.62
C GLY A 180 -1.96 13.01 25.53
N GLU A 181 -2.74 12.60 26.54
CA GLU A 181 -3.42 11.31 26.53
C GLU A 181 -4.37 11.21 25.32
N ASN A 182 -4.26 10.13 24.53
CA ASN A 182 -5.02 9.91 23.30
C ASN A 182 -4.87 10.97 22.19
N GLU A 183 -3.86 11.83 22.27
CA GLU A 183 -3.55 12.77 21.18
C GLU A 183 -2.98 12.01 19.96
N PRO A 184 -3.57 12.16 18.77
CA PRO A 184 -3.16 11.43 17.56
C PRO A 184 -1.80 11.90 17.05
N MET A 185 -1.14 11.06 16.25
CA MET A 185 0.13 11.39 15.62
C MET A 185 -0.03 12.52 14.61
N GLU A 186 0.87 13.50 14.67
CA GLU A 186 0.92 14.60 13.70
C GLU A 186 2.17 14.51 12.82
N TRP A 187 2.21 15.33 11.77
CA TRP A 187 3.36 15.39 10.85
C TRP A 187 4.68 15.72 11.56
N ASP A 188 4.62 16.61 12.55
CA ASP A 188 5.80 17.00 13.31
C ASP A 188 6.32 15.89 14.23
N ASP A 189 5.47 14.93 14.60
CA ASP A 189 5.89 13.75 15.36
C ASP A 189 6.66 12.77 14.48
N TYR A 190 6.17 12.54 13.26
CA TYR A 190 6.89 11.75 12.25
C TYR A 190 8.27 12.34 11.96
N ASN A 191 8.39 13.67 11.88
CA ASN A 191 9.67 14.33 11.62
C ASN A 191 10.72 14.13 12.73
N LYS A 192 10.30 13.80 13.96
CA LYS A 192 11.19 13.50 15.09
C LYS A 192 11.74 12.07 15.08
N MET A 193 11.26 11.19 14.19
CA MET A 193 11.61 9.76 14.16
C MET A 193 12.87 9.47 13.33
N GLU A 194 14.01 10.05 13.74
CA GLU A 194 15.28 9.96 13.00
C GLU A 194 15.84 8.54 12.91
N PHE A 195 15.84 7.82 14.03
CA PHE A 195 16.27 6.43 14.11
C PHE A 195 15.35 5.50 13.32
N THR A 196 14.03 5.71 13.40
CA THR A 196 13.06 4.98 12.57
C THR A 196 13.39 5.13 11.08
N ARG A 197 13.77 6.34 10.63
CA ARG A 197 14.20 6.57 9.23
C ARG A 197 15.50 5.84 8.89
N CYS A 198 16.47 5.81 9.80
CA CYS A 198 17.68 5.00 9.64
C CYS A 198 17.35 3.50 9.50
N LEU A 199 16.43 2.99 10.33
CA LEU A 199 15.97 1.62 10.28
C LEU A 199 15.27 1.29 8.96
N ILE A 200 14.38 2.17 8.48
CA ILE A 200 13.70 2.02 7.18
C ILE A 200 14.75 1.95 6.06
N ASN A 201 15.74 2.85 6.06
CA ASN A 201 16.80 2.86 5.05
C ASN A 201 17.64 1.58 5.08
N GLU A 202 17.99 1.09 6.27
CA GLU A 202 18.76 -0.14 6.41
C GLU A 202 17.96 -1.38 6.00
N ALA A 203 16.66 -1.41 6.31
CA ALA A 203 15.73 -2.43 5.84
C ALA A 203 15.56 -2.41 4.32
N LEU A 204 15.50 -1.24 3.68
CA LEU A 204 15.51 -1.13 2.22
C LEU A 204 16.82 -1.64 1.61
N ARG A 205 17.96 -1.25 2.20
CA ARG A 205 19.31 -1.61 1.73
C ARG A 205 19.55 -3.12 1.79
N LEU A 206 19.20 -3.77 2.92
CA LEU A 206 19.44 -5.20 3.14
C LEU A 206 18.28 -6.08 2.68
N GLY A 207 17.05 -5.60 2.79
CA GLY A 207 15.85 -6.35 2.46
C GLY A 207 15.62 -6.51 0.96
N ASN A 208 16.10 -5.56 0.16
CA ASN A 208 16.07 -5.59 -1.30
C ASN A 208 14.70 -6.03 -1.86
N VAL A 209 13.65 -5.29 -1.47
CA VAL A 209 12.24 -5.60 -1.82
C VAL A 209 12.03 -5.71 -3.34
N VAL A 210 12.71 -4.85 -4.12
CA VAL A 210 12.71 -4.90 -5.59
C VAL A 210 14.13 -5.24 -6.06
N LYS A 211 14.33 -6.51 -6.44
CA LYS A 211 15.67 -7.06 -6.72
C LYS A 211 16.36 -6.48 -7.96
N PHE A 212 15.57 -6.23 -9.01
CA PHE A 212 16.06 -5.69 -10.27
C PHE A 212 14.91 -5.00 -11.01
N VAL A 213 15.27 -4.20 -12.01
CA VAL A 213 14.31 -3.52 -12.87
C VAL A 213 14.55 -3.92 -14.31
N HIS A 214 13.47 -4.19 -15.04
CA HIS A 214 13.58 -4.50 -16.46
C HIS A 214 13.87 -3.23 -17.26
N ARG A 215 14.78 -3.32 -18.22
CA ARG A 215 15.13 -2.26 -19.16
C ARG A 215 15.33 -2.86 -20.55
N LYS A 216 15.05 -2.07 -21.59
CA LYS A 216 15.33 -2.40 -22.98
C LYS A 216 16.14 -1.26 -23.59
N ALA A 217 17.29 -1.56 -24.19
CA ALA A 217 18.04 -0.59 -24.95
C ALA A 217 17.24 -0.22 -26.22
N VAL A 218 16.95 1.06 -26.41
CA VAL A 218 16.26 1.59 -27.61
C VAL A 218 17.22 2.01 -28.72
N LYS A 219 18.52 1.97 -28.43
CA LYS A 219 19.65 2.20 -29.32
C LYS A 219 20.86 1.45 -28.77
N PRO A 220 21.89 1.15 -29.58
CA PRO A 220 23.15 0.61 -29.09
C PRO A 220 23.79 1.52 -28.03
N ILE A 221 24.37 0.94 -26.97
CA ILE A 221 24.98 1.70 -25.86
C ILE A 221 26.36 1.12 -25.60
N GLN A 222 27.41 1.92 -25.80
CA GLN A 222 28.74 1.53 -25.34
C GLN A 222 28.93 1.87 -23.86
N PHE A 223 29.13 0.88 -23.02
CA PHE A 223 29.43 1.06 -21.59
C PHE A 223 30.72 0.32 -21.22
N LYS A 224 31.72 1.07 -20.73
CA LYS A 224 33.04 0.53 -20.35
C LYS A 224 33.73 -0.33 -21.43
N GLY A 225 33.50 0.02 -22.70
CA GLY A 225 34.12 -0.68 -23.84
C GLY A 225 33.27 -1.80 -24.45
N GLU A 226 32.17 -2.20 -23.81
CA GLU A 226 31.22 -3.19 -24.33
C GLU A 226 30.02 -2.49 -24.99
N ILE A 227 29.50 -3.04 -26.10
CA ILE A 227 28.33 -2.54 -26.86
C ILE A 227 27.07 -3.32 -26.47
#